data_AF-A0A938E0U0-F1
#
_entry.id   AF-A0A938E0U0-F1
#
_cell.length_a   1.000
_cell.length_b   1.000
_cell.length_c   1.000
_cell.angle_alpha   90.00
_cell.angle_beta   90.00
_cell.angle_gamma   90.00
#
_symmetry.space_group_name_H-M   'P 1'
#
loop_
_entity.id
_entity.type
_entity.pdbx_description
1 polymer ?
#
loop_
_entity_poly.entity_id
_entity_poly.type
_entity_poly.pdbx_seq_one_letter_code
_entity_poly.pdbx_strand_id
1 'polypeptide(L)'
;LAIGRSYRTNQAAIDQITALLAPIGITVETFDLPHDKGPEFCLHLMSVVSPAREDLAVVYERLAPVPLLQALRARGIETVSVPEEDCASLGCNILTIRPGEVVLAAGNDATAELLRTHGVTVHTYEASEINKGEGGPTCLTRPLLRR
;
A
#
# COMPACT_ATOMS: atom_id res chain seq x y z
N LEU A 1 13.42 2.82 -0.72
CA LEU A 1 12.15 3.59 -0.85
C LEU A 1 11.47 3.15 -2.13
N ALA A 2 10.21 2.76 -2.07
CA ALA A 2 9.40 2.48 -3.26
C ALA A 2 8.57 3.71 -3.65
N ILE A 3 8.52 4.06 -4.94
CA ILE A 3 7.73 5.18 -5.46
C ILE A 3 6.88 4.70 -6.64
N GLY A 4 5.60 5.06 -6.65
CA GLY A 4 4.73 4.84 -7.82
C GLY A 4 4.84 6.02 -8.78
N ARG A 5 5.24 5.77 -10.03
CA ARG A 5 5.15 6.77 -11.11
C ARG A 5 3.74 6.69 -11.70
N SER A 6 3.04 7.82 -11.70
CA SER A 6 1.64 7.92 -12.10
C SER A 6 1.30 9.32 -12.59
N TYR A 7 0.02 9.58 -12.90
CA TYR A 7 -0.46 10.93 -13.24
C TYR A 7 -0.26 11.95 -12.11
N ARG A 8 0.01 11.50 -10.87
CA ARG A 8 0.27 12.37 -9.70
C ARG A 8 1.74 12.49 -9.33
N THR A 9 2.62 11.61 -9.86
CA THR A 9 4.07 11.61 -9.60
C THR A 9 4.85 11.36 -10.89
N ASN A 10 5.59 12.36 -11.37
CA ASN A 10 6.34 12.29 -12.63
C ASN A 10 7.83 11.95 -12.42
N GLN A 11 8.56 11.73 -13.52
CA GLN A 11 9.98 11.37 -13.49
C GLN A 11 10.85 12.45 -12.83
N ALA A 12 10.60 13.74 -13.11
CA ALA A 12 11.38 14.82 -12.53
C ALA A 12 11.30 14.84 -10.99
N ALA A 13 10.13 14.55 -10.43
CA ALA A 13 9.96 14.42 -8.98
C ALA A 13 10.72 13.20 -8.41
N ILE A 14 10.68 12.07 -9.13
CA ILE A 14 11.42 10.85 -8.74
C ILE A 14 12.93 11.09 -8.76
N ASP A 15 13.45 11.77 -9.78
CA ASP A 15 14.86 12.11 -9.90
C ASP A 15 15.31 13.03 -8.75
N GLN A 16 14.49 14.04 -8.40
CA GLN A 16 14.74 14.91 -7.26
C GLN A 16 14.81 14.13 -5.94
N ILE A 17 13.83 13.27 -5.67
CA ILE A 17 13.82 12.44 -4.45
C ILE A 17 15.02 11.49 -4.42
N THR A 18 15.36 10.88 -5.55
CA THR A 18 16.52 9.98 -5.66
C THR A 18 17.82 10.72 -5.33
N ALA A 19 18.02 11.92 -5.88
CA ALA A 19 19.21 12.72 -5.61
C ALA A 19 19.32 13.15 -4.13
N LEU A 20 18.18 13.46 -3.49
CA LEU A 20 18.15 13.83 -2.07
C LEU A 20 18.45 12.66 -1.13
N LEU A 21 18.04 11.44 -1.51
CA LEU A 21 18.16 10.25 -0.67
C LEU A 21 19.45 9.46 -0.88
N ALA A 22 20.11 9.61 -2.05
CA ALA A 22 21.35 8.91 -2.36
C ALA A 22 22.49 9.17 -1.35
N PRO A 23 22.75 10.41 -0.87
CA PRO A 23 23.83 10.67 0.09
C PRO A 23 23.67 9.97 1.44
N ILE A 24 22.45 9.58 1.81
CA ILE A 24 22.16 8.84 3.05
C ILE A 24 21.99 7.32 2.81
N GLY A 25 22.39 6.83 1.63
CA GLY A 25 22.42 5.40 1.31
C GLY A 25 21.04 4.77 1.04
N ILE A 26 20.00 5.56 0.84
CA ILE A 26 18.66 5.04 0.55
C ILE A 26 18.50 4.86 -0.97
N THR A 27 18.26 3.62 -1.39
CA THR A 27 17.93 3.30 -2.79
C THR A 27 16.46 3.60 -3.08
N VAL A 28 16.19 4.20 -4.24
CA VAL A 28 14.83 4.44 -4.75
C VAL A 28 14.50 3.42 -5.83
N GLU A 29 13.38 2.72 -5.66
CA GLU A 29 12.80 1.82 -6.66
C GLU A 29 11.49 2.41 -7.14
N THR A 30 11.30 2.42 -8.46
CA THR A 30 10.14 3.06 -9.09
C THR A 30 9.29 2.02 -9.80
N PHE A 31 7.97 2.14 -9.66
CA PHE A 31 6.99 1.26 -10.27
C PHE A 31 5.98 2.07 -11.05
N ASP A 32 5.81 1.76 -12.34
CA ASP A 32 4.82 2.42 -13.18
C ASP A 32 3.42 1.91 -12.84
N LEU A 33 2.57 2.79 -12.33
CA LEU A 33 1.19 2.44 -11.99
C LEU A 33 0.33 2.33 -13.26
N PRO A 34 -0.63 1.38 -13.31
CA PRO A 34 -1.48 1.20 -14.47
C PRO A 34 -2.44 2.38 -14.66
N HIS A 35 -2.96 2.53 -15.88
CA HIS A 35 -3.94 3.55 -16.25
C HIS A 35 -5.29 3.37 -15.52
N ASP A 36 -5.73 2.13 -15.36
CA ASP A 36 -7.05 1.75 -14.83
C ASP A 36 -8.20 2.63 -15.35
N LYS A 37 -8.89 3.37 -14.47
CA LYS A 37 -10.04 4.23 -14.80
C LYS A 37 -9.67 5.59 -15.39
N GLY A 38 -8.39 5.82 -15.66
CA GLY A 38 -7.90 7.01 -16.34
C GLY A 38 -7.20 8.03 -15.45
N PRO A 39 -6.76 9.16 -16.02
CA PRO A 39 -5.87 10.13 -15.35
C PRO A 39 -6.50 10.83 -14.14
N GLU A 40 -7.82 10.95 -14.12
CA GLU A 40 -8.56 11.55 -13.00
C GLU A 40 -8.69 10.57 -11.81
N PHE A 41 -8.57 9.27 -12.05
CA PHE A 41 -8.62 8.27 -11.00
C PHE A 41 -7.33 8.30 -10.18
N CYS A 42 -7.47 8.55 -8.88
CA CYS A 42 -6.36 8.84 -7.99
C CYS A 42 -5.66 7.57 -7.50
N LEU A 43 -5.02 6.83 -8.41
CA LEU A 43 -4.30 5.61 -8.09
C LEU A 43 -2.91 5.94 -7.51
N HIS A 44 -2.71 5.61 -6.23
CA HIS A 44 -1.43 5.71 -5.54
C HIS A 44 -0.80 4.32 -5.40
N LEU A 45 0.51 4.25 -5.17
CA LEU A 45 1.17 2.96 -4.89
C LEU A 45 0.56 2.28 -3.65
N MET A 46 0.13 3.06 -2.65
CA MET A 46 -0.53 2.55 -1.44
C MET A 46 -1.98 2.07 -1.69
N SER A 47 -2.55 2.33 -2.85
CA SER A 47 -3.80 1.70 -3.30
C SER A 47 -3.57 0.25 -3.76
N VAL A 48 -2.31 -0.11 -4.02
CA VAL A 48 -1.91 -1.37 -4.64
C VAL A 48 -1.14 -2.26 -3.67
N VAL A 49 -0.29 -1.69 -2.81
CA VAL A 49 0.52 -2.45 -1.86
C VAL A 49 0.64 -1.72 -0.52
N SER A 50 0.49 -2.46 0.57
CA SER A 50 0.78 -1.97 1.93
C SER A 50 1.52 -3.04 2.74
N PRO A 51 2.69 -2.73 3.32
CA PRO A 51 3.44 -3.69 4.13
C PRO A 51 2.77 -3.88 5.50
N ALA A 52 2.56 -5.14 5.92
CA ALA A 52 2.03 -5.50 7.23
C ALA A 52 3.15 -5.80 8.26
N ARG A 53 4.26 -6.34 7.78
CA ARG A 53 5.52 -6.60 8.50
C ARG A 53 6.65 -6.77 7.48
N GLU A 54 7.86 -7.09 7.93
CA GLU A 54 9.07 -7.15 7.12
C GLU A 54 9.00 -8.17 5.97
N ASP A 55 8.26 -9.26 6.16
CA ASP A 55 8.13 -10.39 5.24
C ASP A 55 6.70 -10.59 4.71
N LEU A 56 5.78 -9.64 4.96
CA LEU A 56 4.38 -9.74 4.51
C LEU A 56 3.82 -8.39 4.06
N ALA A 57 3.20 -8.37 2.89
CA ALA A 57 2.44 -7.21 2.39
C ALA A 57 1.05 -7.62 1.91
N VAL A 58 0.05 -6.74 2.07
CA VAL A 58 -1.20 -6.86 1.32
C VAL A 58 -1.00 -6.23 -0.06
N VAL A 59 -1.54 -6.88 -1.08
CA VAL A 59 -1.41 -6.45 -2.47
C VAL A 59 -2.74 -6.59 -3.18
N TYR A 60 -3.21 -5.55 -3.85
CA TYR A 60 -4.26 -5.70 -4.85
C TYR A 60 -3.64 -6.09 -6.20
N GLU A 61 -3.52 -7.39 -6.43
CA GLU A 61 -2.74 -7.96 -7.54
C GLU A 61 -3.20 -7.51 -8.93
N ARG A 62 -4.50 -7.26 -9.12
CA ARG A 62 -5.04 -6.84 -10.42
C ARG A 62 -4.42 -5.54 -10.93
N LEU A 63 -4.10 -4.61 -10.03
CA LEU A 63 -3.46 -3.33 -10.36
C LEU A 63 -1.97 -3.29 -10.03
N ALA A 64 -1.40 -4.41 -9.57
CA ALA A 64 0.01 -4.47 -9.20
C ALA A 64 0.91 -4.47 -10.43
N PRO A 65 1.87 -3.53 -10.56
CA PRO A 65 2.87 -3.60 -11.60
C PRO A 65 3.67 -4.89 -11.48
N VAL A 66 3.90 -5.59 -12.60
CA VAL A 66 4.67 -6.85 -12.61
C VAL A 66 6.04 -6.71 -11.93
N PRO A 67 6.82 -5.63 -12.17
CA PRO A 67 8.10 -5.45 -11.47
C PRO A 67 7.97 -5.32 -9.95
N LEU A 68 6.84 -4.80 -9.44
CA LEU A 68 6.57 -4.71 -8.00
C LEU A 68 6.41 -6.12 -7.41
N LEU A 69 5.58 -6.96 -8.02
CA LEU A 69 5.38 -8.34 -7.57
C LEU A 69 6.68 -9.16 -7.60
N GLN A 70 7.49 -8.98 -8.65
CA GLN A 70 8.80 -9.61 -8.76
C GLN A 70 9.76 -9.11 -7.68
N ALA A 71 9.77 -7.81 -7.41
CA ALA A 71 10.58 -7.17 -6.38
C ALA A 71 10.23 -7.68 -4.96
N LEU A 72 8.94 -7.82 -4.65
CA LEU A 72 8.48 -8.39 -3.38
C LEU A 72 8.94 -9.85 -3.24
N ARG A 73 8.68 -10.67 -4.27
CA ARG A 73 9.11 -12.07 -4.29
C ARG A 73 10.62 -12.24 -4.15
N ALA A 74 11.42 -11.44 -4.85
CA ALA A 74 12.88 -11.50 -4.79
C ALA A 74 13.43 -11.16 -3.38
N ARG A 75 12.66 -10.42 -2.58
CA ARG A 75 12.99 -10.09 -1.18
C ARG A 75 12.45 -11.12 -0.18
N GLY A 76 11.77 -12.17 -0.64
CA GLY A 76 11.11 -13.15 0.23
C GLY A 76 9.89 -12.58 0.97
N ILE A 77 9.29 -11.49 0.45
CA ILE A 77 8.08 -10.91 1.02
C ILE A 77 6.88 -11.69 0.48
N GLU A 78 6.15 -12.33 1.38
CA GLU A 78 4.88 -12.97 1.10
C GLU A 78 3.80 -11.90 0.81
N THR A 79 2.86 -12.24 -0.06
CA THR A 79 1.78 -11.33 -0.47
C THR A 79 0.42 -11.91 -0.14
N VAL A 80 -0.39 -11.16 0.60
CA VAL A 80 -1.83 -11.42 0.76
C VAL A 80 -2.57 -10.67 -0.32
N SER A 81 -3.20 -11.40 -1.25
CA SER A 81 -3.97 -10.79 -2.33
C SER A 81 -5.29 -10.26 -1.79
N VAL A 82 -5.56 -8.97 -2.01
CA VAL A 82 -6.80 -8.30 -1.58
C VAL A 82 -7.94 -8.76 -2.50
N PRO A 83 -9.03 -9.33 -1.96
CA PRO A 83 -10.19 -9.72 -2.74
C PRO A 83 -10.84 -8.52 -3.46
N GLU A 84 -11.45 -8.78 -4.61
CA GLU A 84 -12.12 -7.75 -5.41
C GLU A 84 -13.18 -6.98 -4.62
N GLU A 85 -13.95 -7.69 -3.80
CA GLU A 85 -15.02 -7.14 -2.95
C GLU A 85 -14.50 -6.11 -1.95
N ASP A 86 -13.28 -6.30 -1.43
CA ASP A 86 -12.66 -5.40 -0.46
C ASP A 86 -11.87 -4.27 -1.15
N CYS A 87 -11.52 -4.41 -2.42
CA CYS A 87 -10.77 -3.37 -3.14
C CYS A 87 -11.57 -2.06 -3.20
N ALA A 88 -12.88 -2.13 -3.47
CA ALA A 88 -13.73 -0.95 -3.56
C ALA A 88 -13.88 -0.21 -2.21
N SER A 89 -13.74 -0.94 -1.10
CA SER A 89 -13.82 -0.42 0.27
C SER A 89 -12.44 -0.18 0.92
N LEU A 90 -11.39 -0.08 0.11
CA LEU A 90 -10.02 0.26 0.51
C LEU A 90 -9.30 -0.83 1.33
N GLY A 91 -9.58 -2.12 1.07
CA GLY A 91 -8.97 -3.26 1.76
C GLY A 91 -7.44 -3.31 1.68
N CYS A 92 -6.84 -2.76 0.62
CA CYS A 92 -5.39 -2.67 0.49
C CYS A 92 -4.77 -1.54 1.36
N ASN A 93 -5.58 -0.61 1.87
CA ASN A 93 -5.11 0.54 2.64
C ASN A 93 -5.05 0.19 4.14
N ILE A 94 -4.12 -0.68 4.52
CA ILE A 94 -3.86 -0.97 5.95
C ILE A 94 -2.81 0.00 6.50
N LEU A 95 -2.97 0.38 7.77
CA LEU A 95 -1.95 1.12 8.52
C LEU A 95 -1.27 0.19 9.51
N THR A 96 -0.02 -0.16 9.24
CA THR A 96 0.80 -0.92 10.19
C THR A 96 1.25 -0.03 11.33
N ILE A 97 0.89 -0.38 12.57
CA ILE A 97 1.25 0.36 13.78
C ILE A 97 2.43 -0.26 14.53
N ARG A 98 2.63 -1.56 14.37
CA ARG A 98 3.87 -2.31 14.67
C ARG A 98 3.93 -3.54 13.76
N PRO A 99 5.10 -4.20 13.59
CA PRO A 99 5.18 -5.41 12.76
C PRO A 99 4.11 -6.43 13.15
N GLY A 100 3.25 -6.81 12.19
CA GLY A 100 2.18 -7.78 12.38
C GLY A 100 0.97 -7.26 13.17
N GLU A 101 0.82 -5.94 13.36
CA GLU A 101 -0.38 -5.32 13.90
C GLU A 101 -0.80 -4.11 13.08
N VAL A 102 -2.03 -4.14 12.57
CA VAL A 102 -2.51 -3.19 11.58
C VAL A 102 -3.89 -2.65 11.91
N VAL A 103 -4.19 -1.46 11.41
CA VAL A 103 -5.51 -0.84 11.42
C VAL A 103 -6.09 -0.91 10.00
N LEU A 104 -7.36 -1.33 9.90
CA LEU A 104 -8.11 -1.48 8.65
C LEU A 104 -9.51 -0.88 8.80
N ALA A 105 -10.08 -0.33 7.73
CA ALA A 105 -11.47 0.14 7.75
C ALA A 105 -12.44 -1.05 7.89
N ALA A 106 -13.46 -0.93 8.76
CA ALA A 106 -14.52 -1.93 8.87
C ALA A 106 -15.24 -2.13 7.52
N GLY A 107 -15.72 -3.36 7.26
CA GLY A 107 -16.34 -3.75 5.98
C GLY A 107 -15.37 -4.38 4.97
N ASN A 108 -14.09 -4.56 5.33
CA ASN A 108 -13.09 -5.32 4.55
C ASN A 108 -12.81 -6.67 5.23
N ASP A 109 -13.87 -7.45 5.45
CA ASP A 109 -13.84 -8.61 6.34
C ASP A 109 -13.00 -9.77 5.78
N ALA A 110 -13.00 -9.95 4.45
CA ALA A 110 -12.22 -11.00 3.80
C ALA A 110 -10.71 -10.73 3.92
N THR A 111 -10.29 -9.48 3.71
CA THR A 111 -8.91 -9.03 3.89
C THR A 111 -8.49 -9.12 5.35
N ALA A 112 -9.37 -8.73 6.29
CA ALA A 112 -9.12 -8.85 7.71
C ALA A 112 -8.88 -10.32 8.12
N GLU A 113 -9.70 -11.24 7.62
CA GLU A 113 -9.55 -12.66 7.91
C GLU A 113 -8.28 -13.25 7.28
N LEU A 114 -7.99 -12.91 6.03
CA LEU A 114 -6.73 -13.30 5.39
C LEU A 114 -5.52 -12.81 6.18
N LEU A 115 -5.53 -11.56 6.67
CA LEU A 115 -4.45 -11.06 7.52
C LEU A 115 -4.33 -11.85 8.84
N ARG A 116 -5.46 -12.16 9.50
CA ARG A 116 -5.46 -12.95 10.74
C ARG A 116 -4.93 -14.37 10.53
N THR A 117 -5.27 -15.03 9.43
CA THR A 117 -4.71 -16.36 9.11
C THR A 117 -3.19 -16.33 8.89
N HIS A 118 -2.64 -15.18 8.51
CA HIS A 118 -1.19 -14.94 8.43
C HIS A 118 -0.59 -14.40 9.74
N GLY A 119 -1.29 -14.53 10.86
CA GLY A 119 -0.81 -14.13 12.19
C GLY A 119 -0.76 -12.62 12.43
N VAL A 120 -1.45 -11.82 11.61
CA VAL A 120 -1.54 -10.37 11.80
C VAL A 120 -2.69 -10.04 12.76
N THR A 121 -2.41 -9.19 13.74
CA THR A 121 -3.43 -8.59 14.61
C THR A 121 -4.11 -7.46 13.83
N VAL A 122 -5.43 -7.54 13.63
CA VAL A 122 -6.19 -6.55 12.85
C VAL A 122 -7.16 -5.80 13.75
N HIS A 123 -6.95 -4.49 13.85
CA HIS A 123 -7.88 -3.55 14.48
C HIS A 123 -8.75 -2.90 13.42
N THR A 124 -10.05 -2.82 13.67
CA THR A 124 -10.98 -2.14 12.77
C THR A 124 -11.50 -0.84 13.36
N TYR A 125 -11.87 0.10 12.49
CA TYR A 125 -12.57 1.32 12.88
C TYR A 125 -13.74 1.60 11.94
N GLU A 126 -14.77 2.26 12.47
CA GLU A 126 -15.92 2.71 11.69
C GLU A 126 -15.50 3.78 10.69
N ALA A 127 -15.62 3.46 9.40
CA ALA A 127 -15.10 4.29 8.32
C ALA A 127 -16.17 4.74 7.32
N SER A 128 -17.46 4.47 7.58
CA SER A 128 -18.56 4.69 6.64
C SER A 128 -18.63 6.11 6.06
N GLU A 129 -18.40 7.14 6.89
CA GLU A 129 -18.38 8.54 6.44
C GLU A 129 -17.01 8.96 5.88
N ILE A 130 -15.93 8.39 6.39
CA ILE A 130 -14.56 8.78 6.01
C ILE A 130 -14.19 8.21 4.63
N ASN A 131 -14.58 6.95 4.36
CA ASN A 131 -14.28 6.26 3.12
C ASN A 131 -15.00 6.87 1.91
N LYS A 132 -16.02 7.72 2.10
CA LYS A 132 -16.63 8.51 1.02
C LYS A 132 -15.63 9.46 0.36
N GLY A 133 -14.57 9.84 1.08
CA GLY A 133 -13.42 10.58 0.54
C GLY A 133 -12.33 9.69 -0.07
N GLU A 134 -12.59 8.39 -0.26
CA GLU A 134 -11.67 7.40 -0.86
C GLU A 134 -10.33 7.24 -0.10
N GLY A 135 -10.30 7.62 1.18
CA GLY A 135 -9.11 7.56 2.03
C GLY A 135 -9.24 6.57 3.19
N GLY A 136 -8.32 5.62 3.27
CA GLY A 136 -8.20 4.67 4.38
C GLY A 136 -7.23 5.16 5.47
N PRO A 137 -6.94 4.34 6.49
CA PRO A 137 -6.15 4.73 7.66
C PRO A 137 -4.73 5.21 7.31
N THR A 138 -4.11 4.69 6.25
CA THR A 138 -2.80 5.15 5.79
C THR A 138 -2.89 6.52 5.11
N CYS A 139 -3.98 6.81 4.40
CA CYS A 139 -4.19 8.13 3.79
C CYS A 139 -4.48 9.21 4.85
N LEU A 140 -5.03 8.83 6.00
CA LEU A 140 -5.40 9.73 7.09
C LEU A 140 -4.24 10.03 8.04
N THR A 141 -3.09 9.39 7.85
CA THR A 141 -1.97 9.47 8.79
C THR A 141 -0.65 9.77 8.10
N ARG A 142 0.28 10.36 8.86
CA ARG A 142 1.66 10.58 8.43
C ARG A 142 2.60 10.21 9.57
N PRO A 143 3.18 8.99 9.57
CA PRO A 143 4.09 8.56 10.62
C PRO A 143 5.28 9.53 10.76
N LEU A 144 5.47 10.08 11.95
CA LEU A 144 6.61 10.95 12.26
C LEU A 144 7.80 10.16 12.81
N LEU A 145 7.52 9.05 13.50
CA LEU A 145 8.51 8.17 14.11
C LEU A 145 8.00 6.74 14.09
N ARG A 146 8.87 5.80 13.69
CA ARG A 146 8.72 4.36 13.85
C ARG A 146 10.00 3.85 14.52
N ARG A 147 9.86 2.97 15.51
CA ARG A 147 10.98 2.42 16.30
C ARG A 147 11.17 0.96 15.96
#